data_AF-A0A175VJG7-F1
#
_entry.id   AF-A0A175VJG7-F1
#
_cell.length_a   1.000
_cell.length_b   1.000
_cell.length_c   1.000
_cell.angle_alpha   90.00
_cell.angle_beta   90.00
_cell.angle_gamma   90.00
#
_symmetry.space_group_name_H-M   'P 1'
#
loop_
_entity.id
_entity.type
_entity.pdbx_description
1 polymer ?
#
loop_
_entity_poly.entity_id
_entity_poly.type
_entity_poly.pdbx_seq_one_letter_code
_entity_poly.pdbx_strand_id
1 'polypeptide(L)'
;MAEMSPIDVLRRYQEFGDELHPLLQGLLEAPLASLKRYSFIVSIEQWQGATGILPPTPAESDRLHLVIRGQGRAVTVCLHQLIAWLMGDGGRRRAIPWFKGVYVVLSAALFLIVATLIWHGLEQLYLLLYGTRQNRLGAFSAIIFLTLALAVFDLGKTILEEEVLLHKDIFRHSAIRRTITRFIAAILIAVSIEGLLLLFKGSLGQSELLWPAVGVMGCAVGLLLALGLYVFLGARAEAALVQASLRPQPVVGKVDDPPAMRRTWSRRYR
;
A
#
# COMPACT_ATOMS: atom_id res chain seq x y z
N MET A 1 -19.88 13.59 -0.39
CA MET A 1 -18.90 13.49 0.72
C MET A 1 -19.02 12.07 1.25
N ALA A 2 -17.99 11.24 1.16
CA ALA A 2 -17.99 10.00 1.95
C ALA A 2 -17.74 10.45 3.39
N GLU A 3 -18.72 10.30 4.26
CA GLU A 3 -18.53 10.55 5.68
C GLU A 3 -17.50 9.54 6.18
N MET A 4 -16.36 10.03 6.67
CA MET A 4 -15.38 9.17 7.34
C MET A 4 -16.06 8.59 8.58
N SER A 5 -15.94 7.28 8.76
CA SER A 5 -16.44 6.61 9.95
C SER A 5 -15.90 7.31 11.20
N PRO A 6 -16.71 7.49 12.26
CA PRO A 6 -16.26 8.10 13.52
C PRO A 6 -14.99 7.42 14.07
N ILE A 7 -14.85 6.12 13.84
CA ILE A 7 -13.69 5.33 14.25
C ILE A 7 -12.42 5.77 13.51
N ASP A 8 -12.51 6.00 12.20
CA ASP A 8 -11.39 6.48 11.39
C ASP A 8 -10.98 7.90 11.81
N VAL A 9 -11.96 8.74 12.14
CA VAL A 9 -11.72 10.12 12.62
C VAL A 9 -11.00 10.12 13.96
N LEU A 10 -11.40 9.27 14.92
CA LEU A 10 -10.70 9.10 16.20
C LEU A 10 -9.27 8.59 16.01
N ARG A 11 -9.09 7.61 15.12
CA ARG A 11 -7.77 7.06 14.82
C ARG A 11 -6.83 8.13 14.26
N ARG A 12 -7.32 8.97 13.35
CA ARG A 12 -6.57 10.08 12.77
C ARG A 12 -6.28 11.17 13.81
N TYR A 13 -7.21 11.46 14.72
CA TYR A 13 -6.96 12.37 15.84
C TYR A 13 -5.82 11.88 16.74
N GLN A 14 -5.76 10.58 17.02
CA GLN A 14 -4.65 9.99 17.78
C GLN A 14 -3.32 10.02 17.01
N GLU A 15 -3.35 9.79 15.70
CA GLU A 15 -2.17 9.79 14.83
C GLU A 15 -1.57 11.20 14.66
N PHE A 16 -2.40 12.24 14.57
CA PHE A 16 -1.98 13.63 14.39
C PHE A 16 -1.97 14.44 15.70
N GLY A 17 -2.03 13.78 16.87
CA GLY A 17 -2.18 14.43 18.17
C GLY A 17 -1.10 15.50 18.44
N ASP A 18 0.16 15.18 18.17
CA ASP A 18 1.31 16.07 18.42
C ASP A 18 1.26 17.37 17.60
N GLU A 19 0.68 17.34 16.40
CA GLU A 19 0.52 18.51 15.53
C GLU A 19 -0.79 19.28 15.83
N LEU A 20 -1.84 18.57 16.22
CA LEU A 20 -3.16 19.13 16.52
C LEU A 20 -3.16 19.92 17.84
N HIS A 21 -2.49 19.42 18.87
CA HIS A 21 -2.46 20.07 20.18
C HIS A 21 -2.04 21.55 20.16
N PRO A 22 -0.91 21.95 19.52
CA PRO A 22 -0.51 23.36 19.44
C PRO A 22 -1.46 24.20 18.58
N LEU A 23 -2.05 23.63 17.52
CA LEU A 23 -3.04 24.32 16.68
C LEU A 23 -4.34 24.60 17.45
N LEU A 24 -4.81 23.63 18.24
CA LEU A 24 -5.98 23.73 19.09
C LEU A 24 -5.79 24.77 20.21
N GLN A 25 -4.58 24.86 20.76
CA GLN A 25 -4.23 25.90 21.72
C GLN A 25 -4.17 27.29 21.05
N GLY A 26 -3.59 27.41 19.86
CA GLY A 26 -3.54 28.66 19.10
C GLY A 26 -4.93 29.19 18.70
N LEU A 27 -5.93 28.32 18.55
CA LEU A 27 -7.32 28.72 18.33
C LEU A 27 -7.91 29.51 19.51
N LEU A 28 -7.44 29.30 20.74
CA LEU A 28 -7.90 30.07 21.91
C LEU A 28 -7.35 31.51 21.92
N GLU A 29 -6.17 31.72 21.34
CA GLU A 29 -5.49 33.02 21.27
C GLU A 29 -5.96 33.87 20.09
N ALA A 30 -6.66 33.25 19.13
CA ALA A 30 -7.11 33.91 17.92
C ALA A 30 -8.26 34.92 18.16
N PRO A 31 -8.35 36.00 17.36
CA PRO A 31 -9.47 36.94 17.43
C PRO A 31 -10.80 36.27 17.06
N LEU A 32 -11.88 36.60 17.77
CA LEU A 32 -13.24 36.07 17.55
C LEU A 32 -13.73 36.23 16.09
N ALA A 33 -13.33 37.31 15.41
CA ALA A 33 -13.67 37.57 14.02
C ALA A 33 -13.02 36.58 13.04
N SER A 34 -11.81 36.12 13.35
CA SER A 34 -11.08 35.13 12.55
C SER A 34 -11.60 33.72 12.78
N LEU A 35 -12.03 33.42 14.02
CA LEU A 35 -12.58 32.11 14.38
C LEU A 35 -13.86 31.79 13.59
N LYS A 36 -14.79 32.75 13.46
CA LYS A 36 -16.03 32.56 12.69
C LYS A 36 -15.85 32.25 11.21
N ARG A 37 -14.64 32.44 10.65
CA ARG A 37 -14.33 32.14 9.24
C ARG A 37 -14.09 30.64 9.00
N TYR A 38 -13.80 29.88 10.05
CA TYR A 38 -13.53 28.46 9.95
C TYR A 38 -14.83 27.64 10.04
N SER A 39 -15.08 26.80 9.03
CA SER A 39 -16.28 25.96 8.98
C SER A 39 -16.33 24.92 10.11
N PHE A 40 -15.17 24.55 10.65
CA PHE A 40 -15.06 23.56 11.72
C PHE A 40 -15.47 24.09 13.10
N ILE A 41 -15.69 25.39 13.29
CA ILE A 41 -16.11 25.95 14.57
C ILE A 41 -17.64 25.87 14.70
N VAL A 42 -18.10 25.18 15.74
CA VAL A 42 -19.52 24.93 16.01
C VAL A 42 -20.09 25.99 16.94
N SER A 43 -19.44 26.21 18.09
CA SER A 43 -19.85 27.23 19.06
C SER A 43 -18.65 27.83 19.79
N ILE A 44 -18.80 29.07 20.25
CA ILE A 44 -17.85 29.77 21.10
C ILE A 44 -18.63 30.29 22.31
N GLU A 45 -18.26 29.82 23.50
CA GLU A 45 -18.91 30.16 24.75
C GLU A 45 -17.91 30.84 25.69
N GLN A 46 -18.41 31.69 26.60
CA GLN A 46 -17.60 32.21 27.70
C GLN A 46 -17.44 31.14 28.77
N TRP A 47 -16.21 30.88 29.20
CA TRP A 47 -15.89 29.83 30.16
C TRP A 47 -14.98 30.33 31.26
N GLN A 48 -15.38 30.18 32.51
CA GLN A 48 -14.65 30.65 33.71
C GLN A 48 -14.17 29.49 34.61
N GLY A 49 -13.70 28.39 34.02
CA GLY A 49 -13.25 27.21 34.75
C GLY A 49 -11.87 26.70 34.32
N ALA A 50 -11.55 25.46 34.70
CA ALA A 50 -10.28 24.82 34.39
C ALA A 50 -10.01 24.79 32.88
N THR A 51 -8.75 25.06 32.52
CA THR A 51 -8.26 25.05 31.14
C THR A 51 -7.87 23.63 30.74
N GLY A 52 -8.26 23.20 29.55
CA GLY A 52 -7.94 21.86 29.05
C GLY A 52 -8.65 21.53 27.75
N ILE A 53 -8.14 20.52 27.06
CA ILE A 53 -8.77 19.94 25.87
C ILE A 53 -9.52 18.70 26.34
N LEU A 54 -10.84 18.70 26.15
CA LEU A 54 -11.67 17.56 26.51
C LEU A 54 -11.55 16.47 25.45
N PRO A 55 -11.71 15.19 25.83
CA PRO A 55 -11.73 14.11 24.85
C PRO A 55 -12.88 14.30 23.85
N PRO A 56 -12.73 13.79 22.61
CA PRO A 56 -13.78 13.89 21.61
C PRO A 56 -15.06 13.23 22.10
N THR A 57 -16.18 13.97 22.10
CA THR A 57 -17.49 13.45 22.46
C THR A 57 -18.38 13.30 21.24
N PRO A 58 -19.23 12.25 21.18
CA PRO A 58 -20.22 12.12 20.11
C PRO A 58 -21.28 13.22 20.26
N ALA A 59 -21.61 13.87 19.15
CA ALA A 59 -22.69 14.84 19.01
C ALA A 59 -23.79 14.29 18.08
N GLU A 60 -24.87 15.07 17.91
CA GLU A 60 -25.95 14.70 16.98
C GLU A 60 -25.42 14.45 15.56
N SER A 61 -25.97 13.42 14.89
CA SER A 61 -25.56 12.98 13.54
C SER A 61 -24.18 12.32 13.42
N ASP A 62 -23.75 11.54 14.41
CA ASP A 62 -22.53 10.68 14.34
C ASP A 62 -21.22 11.46 14.12
N ARG A 63 -21.21 12.73 14.51
CA ARG A 63 -20.04 13.62 14.42
C ARG A 63 -19.37 13.74 15.76
N LEU A 64 -18.04 13.84 15.74
CA LEU A 64 -17.24 13.99 16.95
C LEU A 64 -16.93 15.46 17.18
N HIS A 65 -17.27 15.95 18.36
CA HIS A 65 -16.98 17.31 18.78
C HIS A 65 -15.82 17.30 19.79
N LEU A 66 -14.91 18.24 19.60
CA LEU A 66 -13.79 18.47 20.49
C LEU A 66 -13.99 19.82 21.16
N VAL A 67 -13.99 19.85 22.49
CA VAL A 67 -14.17 21.09 23.25
C VAL A 67 -12.84 21.53 23.82
N ILE A 68 -12.43 22.74 23.47
CA ILE A 68 -11.18 23.35 23.89
C ILE A 68 -11.54 24.46 24.88
N ARG A 69 -11.05 24.38 26.13
CA ARG A 69 -11.33 25.36 27.18
C ARG A 69 -10.05 26.08 27.59
N GLY A 70 -10.07 27.40 27.57
CA GLY A 70 -8.92 28.22 27.98
C GLY A 70 -9.13 29.71 27.76
N GLN A 71 -8.35 30.54 28.46
CA GLN A 71 -8.37 32.01 28.33
C GLN A 71 -9.77 32.65 28.39
N GLY A 72 -10.64 32.19 29.30
CA GLY A 72 -11.98 32.75 29.47
C GLY A 72 -13.03 32.29 28.44
N ARG A 73 -12.69 31.32 27.57
CA ARG A 73 -13.53 30.86 26.46
C ARG A 73 -13.52 29.34 26.33
N ALA A 74 -14.62 28.80 25.79
CA ALA A 74 -14.73 27.43 25.34
C ALA A 74 -15.07 27.43 23.84
N VAL A 75 -14.26 26.75 23.03
CA VAL A 75 -14.46 26.63 21.58
C VAL A 75 -14.80 25.17 21.27
N THR A 76 -15.99 24.95 20.71
CA THR A 76 -16.42 23.64 20.24
C THR A 76 -16.07 23.50 18.76
N VAL A 77 -15.27 22.49 18.44
CA VAL A 77 -14.79 22.20 17.09
C VAL A 77 -15.33 20.86 16.62
N CYS A 78 -15.85 20.81 15.39
CA CYS A 78 -16.21 19.56 14.73
C CYS A 78 -14.93 18.88 14.23
N LEU A 79 -14.56 17.76 14.85
CA LEU A 79 -13.30 17.04 14.58
C LEU A 79 -13.22 16.58 13.12
N HIS A 80 -14.33 16.10 12.56
CA HIS A 80 -14.44 15.74 11.14
C HIS A 80 -14.03 16.88 10.21
N GLN A 81 -14.52 18.09 10.47
CA GLN A 81 -14.23 19.26 9.63
C GLN A 81 -12.81 19.80 9.87
N LEU A 82 -12.33 19.74 11.11
CA LEU A 82 -10.96 20.13 11.45
C LEU A 82 -9.94 19.24 10.74
N ILE A 83 -10.14 17.93 10.78
CA ILE A 83 -9.25 16.98 10.09
C ILE A 83 -9.35 17.16 8.57
N ALA A 84 -10.55 17.37 8.03
CA ALA A 84 -10.73 17.65 6.60
C ALA A 84 -10.04 18.95 6.15
N TRP A 85 -10.05 19.98 7.01
CA TRP A 85 -9.36 21.25 6.78
C TRP A 85 -7.83 21.09 6.89
N LEU A 86 -7.35 20.40 7.93
CA LEU A 86 -5.92 20.11 8.14
C LEU A 86 -5.33 19.30 6.99
N MET A 87 -6.08 18.33 6.46
CA MET A 87 -5.65 17.53 5.31
C MET A 87 -5.57 18.34 3.99
N GLY A 88 -5.96 19.62 3.96
CA GLY A 88 -5.89 20.45 2.74
C GLY A 88 -6.66 19.86 1.56
N ASP A 89 -7.73 19.11 1.87
CA ASP A 89 -8.15 17.96 1.05
C ASP A 89 -9.02 18.36 -0.17
N GLY A 90 -9.17 19.65 -0.43
CA GLY A 90 -9.99 20.17 -1.53
C GLY A 90 -9.40 19.92 -2.93
N GLY A 91 -8.07 19.95 -3.06
CA GLY A 91 -7.37 19.74 -4.34
C GLY A 91 -7.08 18.26 -4.63
N ARG A 92 -6.68 17.50 -3.60
CA ARG A 92 -6.37 16.05 -3.71
C ARG A 92 -7.58 15.22 -4.13
N ARG A 93 -8.78 15.57 -3.68
CA ARG A 93 -10.02 14.84 -4.00
C ARG A 93 -10.43 14.86 -5.46
N ARG A 94 -10.10 15.92 -6.21
CA ARG A 94 -10.37 15.98 -7.66
C ARG A 94 -9.35 15.20 -8.50
N ALA A 95 -8.13 15.04 -8.02
CA ALA A 95 -7.08 14.32 -8.72
C ALA A 95 -7.26 12.79 -8.65
N ILE A 96 -7.83 12.26 -7.55
CA ILE A 96 -8.03 10.81 -7.36
C ILE A 96 -8.86 10.15 -8.49
N PRO A 97 -10.05 10.64 -8.88
CA PRO A 97 -10.80 10.03 -9.98
C PRO A 97 -10.10 10.19 -11.35
N TRP A 98 -9.36 11.28 -11.55
CA TRP A 98 -8.55 11.48 -12.77
C TRP A 98 -7.45 10.42 -12.89
N PHE A 99 -6.68 10.19 -11.82
CA PHE A 99 -5.65 9.15 -11.81
C PHE A 99 -6.25 7.77 -12.07
N LYS A 100 -7.37 7.41 -11.44
CA LYS A 100 -8.08 6.15 -11.74
C LYS A 100 -8.49 6.04 -13.21
N GLY A 101 -8.97 7.14 -13.81
CA GLY A 101 -9.30 7.19 -15.24
C GLY A 101 -8.10 6.85 -16.13
N VAL A 102 -6.92 7.40 -15.82
CA VAL A 102 -5.68 7.11 -16.56
C VAL A 102 -5.32 5.63 -16.47
N TYR A 103 -5.36 5.02 -15.29
CA TYR A 103 -5.06 3.59 -15.13
C TYR A 103 -6.05 2.69 -15.87
N VAL A 104 -7.34 3.02 -15.87
CA VAL A 104 -8.35 2.28 -16.65
C VAL A 104 -8.04 2.34 -18.15
N VAL A 105 -7.73 3.53 -18.68
CA VAL A 105 -7.39 3.71 -20.10
C VAL A 105 -6.11 2.93 -20.46
N LEU A 106 -5.09 2.97 -19.59
CA LEU A 106 -3.85 2.24 -19.79
C LEU A 106 -4.08 0.71 -19.80
N SER A 107 -4.83 0.19 -18.82
CA SER A 107 -5.20 -1.22 -18.77
C SER A 107 -6.01 -1.63 -19.99
N ALA A 108 -6.97 -0.82 -20.44
CA ALA A 108 -7.75 -1.09 -21.64
C ALA A 108 -6.87 -1.16 -22.91
N ALA A 109 -5.89 -0.26 -23.04
CA ALA A 109 -4.92 -0.29 -24.14
C ALA A 109 -4.06 -1.57 -24.09
N LEU A 110 -3.59 -1.98 -22.91
CA LEU A 110 -2.86 -3.24 -22.73
C LEU A 110 -3.70 -4.45 -23.14
N PHE A 111 -4.99 -4.51 -22.75
CA PHE A 111 -5.88 -5.60 -23.16
C PHE A 111 -6.12 -5.64 -24.67
N LEU A 112 -6.16 -4.50 -25.34
CA LEU A 112 -6.26 -4.43 -26.80
C LEU A 112 -4.99 -4.97 -27.49
N ILE A 113 -3.81 -4.65 -26.95
CA ILE A 113 -2.54 -5.23 -27.41
C ILE A 113 -2.55 -6.75 -27.20
N VAL A 114 -2.97 -7.23 -26.04
CA VAL A 114 -3.09 -8.67 -25.76
C VAL A 114 -4.01 -9.36 -26.76
N ALA A 115 -5.20 -8.79 -27.03
CA ALA A 115 -6.13 -9.33 -28.02
C ALA A 115 -5.50 -9.42 -29.42
N THR A 116 -4.74 -8.40 -29.81
CA THR A 116 -4.01 -8.36 -31.09
C THR A 116 -2.91 -9.43 -31.15
N LEU A 117 -2.14 -9.60 -30.08
CA LEU A 117 -1.10 -10.63 -29.99
C LEU A 117 -1.69 -12.05 -30.03
N ILE A 118 -2.80 -12.29 -29.33
CA ILE A 118 -3.53 -13.56 -29.37
C ILE A 118 -4.00 -13.83 -30.80
N TRP A 119 -4.58 -12.82 -31.46
CA TRP A 119 -5.04 -12.94 -32.84
C TRP A 119 -3.91 -13.36 -33.79
N HIS A 120 -2.76 -12.69 -33.74
CA HIS A 120 -1.59 -13.07 -34.54
C HIS A 120 -1.04 -14.46 -34.20
N GLY A 121 -1.03 -14.83 -32.91
CA GLY A 121 -0.63 -16.18 -32.49
C GLY A 121 -1.55 -17.26 -33.07
N LEU A 122 -2.86 -17.03 -33.05
CA LEU A 122 -3.87 -17.93 -33.62
C LEU A 122 -3.79 -17.98 -35.14
N GLU A 123 -3.52 -16.86 -35.81
CA GLU A 123 -3.31 -16.80 -37.25
C GLU A 123 -2.13 -17.68 -37.67
N GLN A 124 -0.99 -17.59 -36.97
CA GLN A 124 0.17 -18.44 -37.22
C GLN A 124 -0.13 -19.93 -36.99
N LEU A 125 -0.92 -20.23 -35.95
CA LEU A 125 -1.36 -21.60 -35.66
C LEU A 125 -2.30 -22.14 -36.74
N TYR A 126 -3.26 -21.33 -37.20
CA TYR A 126 -4.19 -21.68 -38.27
C TYR A 126 -3.44 -21.96 -39.59
N LEU A 127 -2.48 -21.10 -39.94
CA LEU A 127 -1.60 -21.30 -41.11
C LEU A 127 -0.75 -22.57 -40.98
N LEU A 128 -0.35 -22.98 -39.78
CA LEU A 128 0.39 -24.21 -39.56
C LEU A 128 -0.49 -25.46 -39.75
N LEU A 129 -1.75 -25.41 -39.31
CA LEU A 129 -2.70 -26.53 -39.36
C LEU A 129 -3.32 -26.73 -40.74
N TYR A 130 -3.73 -25.64 -41.39
CA TYR A 130 -4.50 -25.66 -42.64
C TYR A 130 -3.74 -25.08 -43.84
N GLY A 131 -2.57 -24.48 -43.63
CA GLY A 131 -1.77 -23.92 -44.70
C GLY A 131 -1.09 -24.99 -45.55
N THR A 132 -1.06 -24.76 -46.86
CA THR A 132 -0.48 -25.66 -47.87
C THR A 132 1.05 -25.67 -47.90
N ARG A 133 1.72 -24.83 -47.09
CA ARG A 133 3.18 -24.76 -46.99
C ARG A 133 3.69 -25.19 -45.62
N GLN A 134 4.76 -25.97 -45.63
CA GLN A 134 5.43 -26.49 -44.44
C GLN A 134 6.28 -25.40 -43.76
N ASN A 135 5.62 -24.42 -43.12
CA ASN A 135 6.31 -23.38 -42.37
C ASN A 135 6.66 -23.87 -40.96
N ARG A 136 7.73 -24.67 -40.84
CA ARG A 136 8.23 -25.17 -39.53
C ARG A 136 8.51 -24.05 -38.52
N LEU A 137 8.73 -22.81 -38.98
CA LEU A 137 8.95 -21.64 -38.13
C LEU A 137 7.66 -20.94 -37.66
N GLY A 138 6.51 -21.29 -38.23
CA GLY A 138 5.20 -20.74 -37.84
C GLY A 138 4.83 -21.10 -36.40
N ALA A 139 5.12 -22.34 -35.97
CA ALA A 139 4.90 -22.79 -34.60
C ALA A 139 5.68 -21.94 -33.57
N PHE A 140 6.96 -21.63 -33.85
CA PHE A 140 7.76 -20.78 -32.97
C PHE A 140 7.20 -19.36 -32.88
N SER A 141 6.72 -18.82 -33.99
CA SER A 141 6.13 -17.46 -34.02
C SER A 141 4.82 -17.41 -33.24
N ALA A 142 3.97 -18.44 -33.36
CA ALA A 142 2.77 -18.58 -32.55
C ALA A 142 3.08 -18.61 -31.06
N ILE A 143 4.07 -19.40 -30.64
CA ILE A 143 4.49 -19.46 -29.22
C ILE A 143 4.98 -18.09 -28.75
N ILE A 144 5.81 -17.37 -29.51
CA ILE A 144 6.29 -16.03 -29.14
C ILE A 144 5.13 -15.06 -28.93
N PHE A 145 4.18 -14.98 -29.86
CA PHE A 145 3.03 -14.08 -29.73
C PHE A 145 2.15 -14.44 -28.52
N LEU A 146 1.89 -15.72 -28.29
CA LEU A 146 1.07 -16.18 -27.17
C LEU A 146 1.75 -15.98 -25.82
N THR A 147 3.06 -16.22 -25.73
CA THR A 147 3.86 -15.99 -24.52
C THR A 147 3.94 -14.50 -24.19
N LEU A 148 4.15 -13.64 -25.18
CA LEU A 148 4.12 -12.18 -24.99
C LEU A 148 2.74 -11.71 -24.56
N ALA A 149 1.67 -12.25 -25.17
CA ALA A 149 0.30 -11.93 -24.79
C ALA A 149 0.01 -12.28 -23.32
N LEU A 150 0.46 -13.46 -22.86
CA LEU A 150 0.29 -13.88 -21.46
C LEU A 150 1.01 -12.94 -20.50
N ALA A 151 2.26 -12.58 -20.79
CA ALA A 151 3.03 -11.67 -19.94
C ALA A 151 2.38 -10.27 -19.83
N VAL A 152 1.90 -9.73 -20.95
CA VAL A 152 1.22 -8.43 -20.99
C VAL A 152 -0.17 -8.51 -20.33
N PHE A 153 -0.87 -9.65 -20.46
CA PHE A 153 -2.16 -9.87 -19.80
C PHE A 153 -2.04 -9.88 -18.28
N ASP A 154 -1.05 -10.60 -17.74
CA ASP A 154 -0.79 -10.63 -16.29
C ASP A 154 -0.46 -9.23 -15.76
N LEU A 155 0.28 -8.42 -16.52
CA LEU A 155 0.54 -7.01 -16.20
C LEU A 155 -0.74 -6.18 -16.21
N GLY A 156 -1.52 -6.25 -17.29
CA GLY A 156 -2.76 -5.48 -17.46
C GLY A 156 -3.77 -5.80 -16.36
N LYS A 157 -3.90 -7.09 -16.01
CA LYS A 157 -4.70 -7.57 -14.89
C LYS A 157 -4.21 -7.03 -13.56
N THR A 158 -2.90 -7.07 -13.31
CA THR A 158 -2.30 -6.56 -12.07
C THR A 158 -2.58 -5.07 -11.88
N ILE A 159 -2.34 -4.24 -12.92
CA ILE A 159 -2.60 -2.80 -12.85
C ILE A 159 -4.08 -2.53 -12.58
N LEU A 160 -4.98 -3.25 -13.25
CA LEU A 160 -6.42 -3.09 -13.05
C LEU A 160 -6.86 -3.52 -11.65
N GLU A 161 -6.36 -4.66 -11.17
CA GLU A 161 -6.66 -5.18 -9.84
C GLU A 161 -6.14 -4.26 -8.72
N GLU A 162 -4.90 -3.78 -8.83
CA GLU A 162 -4.26 -2.99 -7.77
C GLU A 162 -4.65 -1.52 -7.76
N GLU A 163 -4.79 -0.87 -8.93
CA GLU A 163 -5.01 0.59 -9.00
C GLU A 163 -6.49 0.97 -9.15
N VAL A 164 -7.31 0.09 -9.74
CA VAL A 164 -8.72 0.38 -10.01
C VAL A 164 -9.64 -0.33 -9.01
N LEU A 165 -9.44 -1.63 -8.81
CA LEU A 165 -10.32 -2.48 -7.99
C LEU A 165 -9.95 -2.49 -6.51
N LEU A 166 -8.66 -2.40 -6.17
CA LEU A 166 -8.22 -2.34 -4.79
C LEU A 166 -8.60 -0.98 -4.21
N HIS A 167 -9.61 -0.99 -3.33
CA HIS A 167 -9.89 0.16 -2.49
C HIS A 167 -8.63 0.40 -1.64
N LYS A 168 -8.25 1.68 -1.54
CA LYS A 168 -7.01 2.16 -0.93
C LYS A 168 -7.00 1.89 0.59
N ASP A 169 -7.03 0.63 0.97
CA ASP A 169 -6.84 0.20 2.34
C ASP A 169 -5.35 0.16 2.61
N ILE A 170 -4.92 1.11 3.43
CA ILE A 170 -3.55 1.42 3.82
C ILE A 170 -2.89 0.24 4.58
N PHE A 171 -3.59 -0.88 4.80
CA PHE A 171 -3.21 -1.94 5.73
C PHE A 171 -2.46 -3.14 5.17
N ARG A 172 -1.90 -3.11 3.95
CA ARG A 172 -1.14 -4.27 3.46
C ARG A 172 0.13 -3.93 2.69
N HIS A 173 1.17 -3.52 3.43
CA HIS A 173 2.57 -3.62 2.96
C HIS A 173 2.95 -5.05 2.50
N SER A 174 2.20 -6.10 2.85
CA SER A 174 2.42 -7.48 2.35
C SER A 174 1.77 -7.79 1.00
N ALA A 175 0.80 -7.00 0.51
CA ALA A 175 0.17 -7.25 -0.80
C ALA A 175 1.14 -6.96 -1.96
N ILE A 176 1.85 -5.83 -1.86
CA ILE A 176 2.78 -5.33 -2.88
C ILE A 176 3.89 -6.35 -3.20
N ARG A 177 4.49 -6.97 -2.18
CA ARG A 177 5.56 -7.97 -2.37
C ARG A 177 5.06 -9.20 -3.13
N ARG A 178 3.85 -9.68 -2.85
CA ARG A 178 3.29 -10.85 -3.54
C ARG A 178 3.03 -10.56 -5.02
N THR A 179 2.57 -9.36 -5.31
CA THR A 179 2.31 -8.93 -6.68
C THR A 179 3.59 -8.73 -7.47
N ILE A 180 4.59 -8.05 -6.91
CA ILE A 180 5.91 -7.88 -7.54
C ILE A 180 6.52 -9.25 -7.87
N THR A 181 6.52 -10.20 -6.93
CA THR A 181 7.06 -11.54 -7.17
C THR A 181 6.32 -12.27 -8.29
N ARG A 182 4.98 -12.19 -8.34
CA ARG A 182 4.18 -12.80 -9.42
C ARG A 182 4.46 -12.17 -10.78
N PHE A 183 4.57 -10.85 -10.82
CA PHE A 183 4.85 -10.10 -12.03
C PHE A 183 6.23 -10.44 -12.61
N ILE A 184 7.28 -10.42 -11.76
CA ILE A 184 8.63 -10.79 -12.19
C ILE A 184 8.69 -12.28 -12.59
N ALA A 185 7.99 -13.17 -11.89
CA ALA A 185 7.93 -14.57 -12.24
C ALA A 185 7.30 -14.79 -13.64
N ALA A 186 6.25 -14.05 -14.00
CA ALA A 186 5.65 -14.12 -15.33
C ALA A 186 6.62 -13.66 -16.43
N ILE A 187 7.35 -12.55 -16.21
CA ILE A 187 8.41 -12.08 -17.12
C ILE A 187 9.50 -13.15 -17.26
N LEU A 188 9.93 -13.73 -16.15
CA LEU A 188 10.97 -14.76 -16.14
C LEU A 188 10.55 -15.96 -16.99
N ILE A 189 9.33 -16.46 -16.83
CA ILE A 189 8.80 -17.56 -17.64
C ILE A 189 8.81 -17.17 -19.13
N ALA A 190 8.36 -15.96 -19.46
CA ALA A 190 8.31 -15.49 -20.84
C ALA A 190 9.71 -15.43 -21.49
N VAL A 191 10.66 -14.79 -20.80
CA VAL A 191 12.06 -14.65 -21.26
C VAL A 191 12.74 -16.01 -21.36
N SER A 192 12.49 -16.93 -20.41
CA SER A 192 13.02 -18.30 -20.46
C SER A 192 12.51 -19.07 -21.67
N ILE A 193 11.21 -18.99 -21.97
CA ILE A 193 10.64 -19.64 -23.15
C ILE A 193 11.23 -19.03 -24.42
N GLU A 194 11.30 -17.70 -24.51
CA GLU A 194 11.84 -17.01 -25.68
C GLU A 194 13.32 -17.37 -25.95
N GLY A 195 14.15 -17.38 -24.91
CA GLY A 195 15.55 -17.81 -25.01
C GLY A 195 15.71 -19.25 -25.51
N LEU A 196 14.84 -20.16 -25.05
CA LEU A 196 14.85 -21.55 -25.52
C LEU A 196 14.44 -21.67 -26.99
N LEU A 197 13.45 -20.90 -27.43
CA LEU A 197 13.03 -20.87 -28.85
C LEU A 197 14.15 -20.33 -29.75
N LEU A 198 14.89 -19.31 -29.29
CA LEU A 198 16.06 -18.79 -30.02
C LEU A 198 17.17 -19.84 -30.13
N LEU A 199 17.45 -20.61 -29.06
CA LEU A 199 18.41 -21.73 -29.11
C LEU A 199 17.99 -22.79 -30.12
N PHE A 200 16.70 -23.16 -30.13
CA PHE A 200 16.17 -24.13 -31.10
C PHE A 200 16.27 -23.61 -32.54
N LYS A 201 15.89 -22.34 -32.80
CA LYS A 201 16.06 -21.72 -34.13
C LYS A 201 17.52 -21.71 -34.56
N GLY A 202 18.43 -21.41 -33.64
CA GLY A 202 19.88 -21.46 -33.88
C GLY A 202 20.37 -22.84 -34.27
N SER A 203 19.93 -23.87 -33.54
CA SER A 203 20.26 -25.28 -33.80
C SER A 203 19.72 -25.78 -35.15
N LEU A 204 18.59 -25.25 -35.61
CA LEU A 204 17.97 -25.60 -36.91
C LEU A 204 18.65 -24.92 -38.12
N GLY A 205 19.79 -24.26 -37.94
CA GLY A 205 20.60 -23.69 -39.02
C GLY A 205 20.70 -22.15 -39.00
N GLN A 206 20.08 -21.47 -38.04
CA GLN A 206 20.19 -20.01 -37.88
C GLN A 206 21.27 -19.67 -36.84
N SER A 207 22.51 -20.12 -37.07
CA SER A 207 23.66 -19.98 -36.15
C SER A 207 23.82 -18.58 -35.55
N GLU A 208 23.48 -17.52 -36.30
CA GLU A 208 23.52 -16.13 -35.85
C GLU A 208 22.64 -15.84 -34.62
N LEU A 209 21.60 -16.64 -34.38
CA LEU A 209 20.71 -16.52 -33.23
C LEU A 209 21.26 -17.18 -31.96
N LEU A 210 22.32 -17.98 -32.03
CA LEU A 210 22.88 -18.67 -30.86
C LEU A 210 23.44 -17.70 -29.82
N TRP A 211 24.17 -16.67 -30.26
CA TRP A 211 24.69 -15.63 -29.36
C TRP A 211 23.59 -14.83 -28.66
N PRO A 212 22.59 -14.28 -29.38
CA PRO A 212 21.41 -13.69 -28.76
C PRO A 212 20.70 -14.64 -27.77
N ALA A 213 20.56 -15.92 -28.12
CA ALA A 213 19.88 -16.89 -27.28
C ALA A 213 20.62 -17.11 -25.95
N VAL A 214 21.95 -17.22 -25.98
CA VAL A 214 22.79 -17.29 -24.77
C VAL A 214 22.66 -16.03 -23.94
N GLY A 215 22.62 -14.84 -24.57
CA GLY A 215 22.40 -13.57 -23.88
C GLY A 215 21.06 -13.53 -23.13
N VAL A 216 19.97 -13.88 -23.81
CA VAL A 216 18.62 -13.95 -23.21
C VAL A 216 18.57 -14.97 -22.07
N MET A 217 19.20 -16.14 -22.25
CA MET A 217 19.28 -17.16 -21.20
C MET A 217 20.09 -16.67 -19.98
N GLY A 218 21.18 -15.94 -20.21
CA GLY A 218 21.97 -15.29 -19.16
C GLY A 218 21.14 -14.27 -18.39
N CYS A 219 20.34 -13.44 -19.08
CA CYS A 219 19.38 -12.53 -18.44
C CYS A 219 18.32 -13.27 -17.63
N ALA A 220 17.78 -14.38 -18.13
CA ALA A 220 16.81 -15.19 -17.40
C ALA A 220 17.39 -15.77 -16.10
N VAL A 221 18.62 -16.28 -16.13
CA VAL A 221 19.33 -16.76 -14.94
C VAL A 221 19.59 -15.60 -13.96
N GLY A 222 20.02 -14.45 -14.45
CA GLY A 222 20.22 -13.26 -13.62
C GLY A 222 18.93 -12.80 -12.92
N LEU A 223 17.81 -12.75 -13.66
CA LEU A 223 16.49 -12.44 -13.11
C LEU A 223 16.05 -13.49 -12.08
N LEU A 224 16.30 -14.78 -12.33
CA LEU A 224 15.98 -15.86 -11.39
C LEU A 224 16.74 -15.71 -10.08
N LEU A 225 18.05 -15.45 -10.15
CA LEU A 225 18.89 -15.24 -8.98
C LEU A 225 18.46 -14.00 -8.20
N ALA A 226 18.20 -12.88 -8.89
CA ALA A 226 17.72 -11.65 -8.27
C ALA A 226 16.36 -11.85 -7.58
N LEU A 227 15.42 -12.55 -8.24
CA LEU A 227 14.12 -12.87 -7.66
C LEU A 227 14.25 -13.81 -6.45
N GLY A 228 15.10 -14.83 -6.55
CA GLY A 228 15.39 -15.75 -5.45
C GLY A 228 15.96 -15.02 -4.22
N LEU A 229 16.90 -14.10 -4.45
CA LEU A 229 17.46 -13.26 -3.39
C LEU A 229 16.40 -12.33 -2.78
N TYR A 230 15.57 -11.68 -3.61
CA TYR A 230 14.48 -10.81 -3.16
C TYR A 230 13.48 -11.56 -2.26
N VAL A 231 13.05 -12.76 -2.67
CA VAL A 231 12.12 -13.60 -1.89
C VAL A 231 12.77 -14.07 -0.59
N PHE A 232 14.04 -14.48 -0.62
CA PHE A 232 14.77 -14.92 0.57
C PHE A 232 14.92 -13.80 1.61
N LEU A 233 15.32 -12.60 1.18
CA LEU A 233 15.45 -11.44 2.06
C LEU A 233 14.08 -11.03 2.63
N GLY A 234 13.02 -11.09 1.81
CA GLY A 234 11.65 -10.83 2.25
C GLY A 234 11.20 -11.79 3.35
N ALA A 235 11.39 -13.10 3.15
CA ALA A 235 11.03 -14.13 4.14
C ALA A 235 11.82 -13.96 5.45
N ARG A 236 13.10 -13.60 5.36
CA ARG A 236 13.95 -13.37 6.53
C ARG A 236 13.52 -12.13 7.33
N ALA A 237 13.09 -11.06 6.66
CA ALA A 237 12.55 -9.87 7.32
C ALA A 237 11.23 -10.16 8.05
N GLU A 238 10.33 -10.93 7.43
CA GLU A 238 9.08 -11.38 8.06
C GLU A 238 9.35 -12.23 9.31
N ALA A 239 10.29 -13.18 9.23
CA ALA A 239 10.69 -14.00 10.37
C ALA A 239 11.24 -13.17 11.54
N ALA A 240 12.07 -12.16 11.26
CA ALA A 240 12.62 -11.27 12.28
C ALA A 240 11.53 -10.43 12.98
N LEU A 241 10.53 -9.94 12.24
CA LEU A 241 9.41 -9.18 12.80
C LEU A 241 8.51 -10.05 13.70
N VAL A 242 8.23 -11.28 13.29
CA VAL A 242 7.46 -12.24 14.10
C VAL A 242 8.22 -12.55 15.41
N GLN A 243 9.53 -12.77 15.31
CA GLN A 243 10.36 -13.04 16.49
C GLN A 243 10.42 -11.84 17.46
N ALA A 244 10.47 -10.61 16.94
CA ALA A 244 10.41 -9.39 17.75
C ALA A 244 9.04 -9.24 18.44
N SER A 245 7.95 -9.60 17.77
CA SER A 245 6.58 -9.54 18.30
C SER A 245 6.31 -10.57 19.40
N LEU A 246 7.02 -11.70 19.38
CA LEU A 246 6.90 -12.78 20.38
C LEU A 246 7.75 -12.54 21.64
N ARG A 247 8.63 -11.53 21.67
CA ARG A 247 9.38 -11.20 22.89
C ARG A 247 8.41 -10.63 23.94
N PRO A 248 8.25 -11.26 25.11
CA PRO A 248 7.46 -10.69 26.20
C PRO A 248 8.03 -9.32 26.56
N GLN A 249 7.18 -8.30 26.66
CA GLN A 249 7.62 -7.04 27.25
C GLN A 249 8.12 -7.32 28.67
N PRO A 250 9.28 -6.77 29.08
CA PRO A 250 9.71 -6.89 30.47
C PRO A 250 8.58 -6.31 31.31
N VAL A 251 8.00 -7.15 32.18
CA VAL A 251 7.01 -6.73 33.16
C VAL A 251 7.65 -5.55 33.89
N VAL A 252 7.16 -4.34 33.63
CA VAL A 252 7.54 -3.15 34.39
C VAL A 252 7.26 -3.53 35.83
N GLY A 253 8.33 -3.69 36.60
CA GLY A 253 8.27 -4.15 37.97
C GLY A 253 7.20 -3.36 38.70
N LYS A 254 6.20 -4.06 39.22
CA LYS A 254 5.26 -3.50 40.16
C LYS A 254 6.11 -3.04 41.35
N VAL A 255 6.33 -1.73 41.45
CA VAL A 255 7.05 -1.10 42.56
C VAL A 255 6.12 -1.15 43.77
N ASP A 256 5.95 -2.34 44.35
CA ASP A 256 5.19 -2.57 45.59
C ASP A 256 5.81 -3.74 46.37
N ASP A 257 7.13 -3.91 46.34
CA ASP A 257 7.80 -4.71 47.37
C ASP A 257 8.00 -3.82 48.61
N PRO A 258 7.32 -4.09 49.73
CA PRO A 258 7.50 -3.31 50.94
C PRO A 258 8.95 -3.47 51.46
N PRO A 259 9.54 -2.41 52.05
CA PRO A 259 10.94 -2.43 52.45
C PRO A 259 11.19 -3.55 53.44
N ALA A 260 12.17 -4.40 53.12
CA ALA A 260 12.62 -5.51 53.95
C ALA A 260 12.95 -5.01 55.36
N MET A 261 12.03 -5.25 56.30
CA MET A 261 12.16 -4.89 57.69
C MET A 261 13.31 -5.72 58.28
N ARG A 262 14.45 -5.06 58.52
CA ARG A 262 15.62 -5.63 59.20
C ARG A 262 15.17 -6.19 60.56
N ARG A 263 14.98 -7.51 60.64
CA ARG A 263 14.80 -8.21 61.91
C ARG A 263 16.13 -8.18 62.66
N THR A 264 16.24 -7.23 63.59
CA THR A 264 17.27 -7.24 64.63
C THR A 264 17.00 -8.41 65.57
N TRP A 265 17.82 -9.44 65.49
CA TRP A 265 17.79 -10.55 66.45
C TRP A 265 18.41 -10.09 67.76
N SER A 266 17.56 -9.78 68.74
CA SER A 266 18.00 -9.65 70.13
C SER A 266 18.33 -11.05 70.68
N ARG A 267 19.62 -11.35 70.85
CA ARG A 267 20.06 -12.42 71.76
C ARG A 267 19.67 -12.02 73.18
N ARG A 268 18.69 -12.70 73.77
CA ARG A 268 18.35 -12.61 75.20
C ARG A 268 18.20 -14.03 75.76
N TYR A 269 19.19 -14.42 76.56
CA TYR A 269 19.31 -15.47 77.58
C TYR A 269 18.28 -16.62 77.66
N ARG A 270 18.79 -17.86 77.62
CA ARG A 270 18.97 -18.72 78.81
C ARG A 270 19.91 -19.88 78.49
#